data_AF-A0A2D5FD39-F1
#
_entry.id   AF-A0A2D5FD39-F1
#
_cell.length_a   1.000
_cell.length_b   1.000
_cell.length_c   1.000
_cell.angle_alpha   90.00
_cell.angle_beta   90.00
_cell.angle_gamma   90.00
#
_symmetry.space_group_name_H-M   'P 1'
#
loop_
_entity.id
_entity.type
_entity.pdbx_description
1 polymer ?
#
loop_
_entity_poly.entity_id
_entity_poly.type
_entity_poly.pdbx_seq_one_letter_code
_entity_poly.pdbx_strand_id
1 'polypeptide(L)'
;MATTFKTLGAGDVTTTRTLLHESIPVTGSIVSGTYGGDAVALGSEGHIKTYSHGMFQSVYDYPYLSSSANHIFDITAGIADSSALSSSTTSQTSKKINIYNQMAQVLMGYDETGSVRLFDEDGDIIAGGTKLKECYFVNFARILTKDEIKKGTFEMELGTADAFAHGDANFAERIKITDFSGSDGYFVNSPAGEYGVLFATASAGANILAANQYYKVGLLFYQAGVAVISGSVFSDSGDGGIINTSKGTVTFSPTNASDTGFNTITASTNDVMADNLRNRLYNLQFNNTTELNSTIYFCRANNTEFNYSSNPTYLSSSGGPSEIVVKDGMADNDPHSYITSVGLYSPDNELLAVAKVSEPLKKNPSNELTLRVRLDY
;
A
#
# COMPACT_ATOMS: atom_id res chain seq x y z
N MET A 1 15.32 -42.43 8.53
CA MET A 1 13.95 -42.08 8.10
C MET A 1 13.04 -42.23 9.31
N ALA A 2 12.10 -41.30 9.53
CA ALA A 2 11.11 -41.46 10.60
C ALA A 2 10.27 -42.70 10.31
N THR A 3 10.09 -43.57 11.30
CA THR A 3 9.40 -44.87 11.15
C THR A 3 7.98 -44.83 11.73
N THR A 4 7.53 -43.70 12.23
CA THR A 4 6.21 -43.54 12.85
C THR A 4 5.63 -42.19 12.46
N PHE A 5 4.43 -42.20 11.88
CA PHE A 5 3.70 -41.01 11.45
C PHE A 5 2.35 -40.98 12.17
N LYS A 6 1.84 -39.76 12.41
CA LYS A 6 0.46 -39.57 12.87
C LYS A 6 -0.29 -38.79 11.81
N THR A 7 -1.40 -39.37 11.34
CA THR A 7 -2.29 -38.73 10.37
C THR A 7 -3.01 -37.58 11.06
N LEU A 8 -3.01 -36.40 10.43
CA LEU A 8 -3.75 -35.23 10.90
C LEU A 8 -5.21 -35.34 10.44
N GLY A 9 -6.15 -35.17 11.36
CA GLY A 9 -7.58 -35.11 11.05
C GLY A 9 -8.03 -33.70 10.70
N ALA A 10 -9.27 -33.56 10.20
CA ALA A 10 -9.86 -32.24 9.89
C ALA A 10 -9.97 -31.32 11.13
N GLY A 11 -10.12 -31.88 12.34
CA GLY A 11 -10.15 -31.13 13.59
C GLY A 11 -8.77 -30.75 14.15
N ASP A 12 -7.69 -31.18 13.49
CA ASP A 12 -6.31 -30.83 13.84
C ASP A 12 -5.74 -29.75 12.92
N VAL A 13 -6.50 -29.32 11.91
CA VAL A 13 -6.12 -28.27 10.96
C VAL A 13 -7.04 -27.08 11.17
N THR A 14 -6.47 -25.89 11.30
CA THR A 14 -7.24 -24.65 11.34
C THR A 14 -6.55 -23.63 10.45
N THR A 15 -7.26 -23.11 9.47
CA THR A 15 -6.79 -22.02 8.64
C THR A 15 -7.21 -20.69 9.28
N THR A 16 -6.28 -19.75 9.30
CA THR A 16 -6.54 -18.40 9.80
C THR A 16 -5.92 -17.40 8.84
N ARG A 17 -6.68 -16.39 8.45
CA ARG A 17 -6.17 -15.22 7.72
C ARG A 17 -5.84 -14.14 8.73
N THR A 18 -4.60 -13.68 8.74
CA THR A 18 -4.18 -12.56 9.59
C THR A 18 -3.82 -11.40 8.68
N LEU A 19 -4.41 -10.24 8.94
CA LEU A 19 -4.02 -9.00 8.28
C LEU A 19 -2.90 -8.36 9.09
N LEU A 20 -1.75 -8.18 8.46
CA LEU A 20 -0.65 -7.39 9.01
C LEU A 20 -0.70 -5.99 8.43
N HIS A 21 -0.43 -4.99 9.27
CA HIS A 21 -0.37 -3.60 8.84
C HIS A 21 1.00 -3.02 9.13
N GLU A 22 1.62 -2.44 8.12
CA GLU A 22 2.85 -1.67 8.25
C GLU A 22 2.55 -0.21 7.95
N SER A 23 3.10 0.69 8.77
CA SER A 23 2.98 2.12 8.52
C SER A 23 4.02 2.57 7.52
N ILE A 24 3.58 3.25 6.46
CA ILE A 24 4.40 3.75 5.37
C ILE A 24 4.38 5.29 5.41
N PRO A 25 5.34 5.92 6.11
CA PRO A 25 5.53 7.37 6.04
C PRO A 25 6.44 7.73 4.84
N VAL A 26 5.93 8.56 3.94
CA VAL A 26 6.70 9.18 2.86
C VAL A 26 6.74 10.68 3.14
N THR A 27 7.84 11.13 3.73
CA THR A 27 8.02 12.55 4.07
C THR A 27 8.20 13.39 2.81
N GLY A 28 7.67 14.61 2.78
CA GLY A 28 7.80 15.53 1.64
C GLY A 28 9.25 15.82 1.26
N SER A 29 10.19 15.65 2.18
CA SER A 29 11.63 15.72 1.89
C SER A 29 12.07 14.70 0.83
N ILE A 30 11.52 13.49 0.84
CA ILE A 30 11.82 12.45 -0.16
C ILE A 30 11.16 12.78 -1.51
N VAL A 31 10.16 13.65 -1.52
CA VAL A 31 9.40 14.00 -2.73
C VAL A 31 9.89 15.31 -3.38
N SER A 32 10.42 16.23 -2.58
CA SER A 32 11.11 17.44 -3.03
C SER A 32 12.23 17.83 -2.04
N GLY A 33 13.38 18.24 -2.57
CA GLY A 33 14.44 18.89 -1.77
C GLY A 33 15.58 18.02 -1.23
N THR A 34 15.38 16.74 -0.86
CA THR A 34 16.46 15.94 -0.21
C THR A 34 17.73 15.79 -1.04
N TYR A 35 17.59 15.60 -2.35
CA TYR A 35 18.73 15.45 -3.27
C TYR A 35 18.90 16.62 -4.24
N GLY A 36 18.14 17.70 -4.01
CA GLY A 36 18.16 18.92 -4.81
C GLY A 36 18.79 20.11 -4.08
N GLY A 37 18.62 20.25 -2.77
CA GLY A 37 18.96 21.50 -2.07
C GLY A 37 18.09 22.69 -2.53
N ASP A 38 18.09 23.77 -1.75
CA ASP A 38 17.12 24.88 -1.87
C ASP A 38 17.23 25.73 -3.17
N ALA A 39 18.18 25.42 -4.05
CA ALA A 39 18.54 26.24 -5.21
C ALA A 39 18.49 25.51 -6.56
N VAL A 40 18.11 24.23 -6.58
CA VAL A 40 18.16 23.42 -7.81
C VAL A 40 16.76 23.33 -8.41
N ALA A 41 16.66 23.58 -9.72
CA ALA A 41 15.40 23.61 -10.45
C ALA A 41 14.58 22.34 -10.19
N LEU A 42 13.28 22.50 -9.91
CA LEU A 42 12.36 21.36 -9.75
C LEU A 42 12.54 20.37 -10.92
N GLY A 43 12.64 19.07 -10.60
CA GLY A 43 12.77 17.99 -11.60
C GLY A 43 14.21 17.58 -11.92
N SER A 44 15.21 18.24 -11.32
CA SER A 44 16.63 17.91 -11.49
C SER A 44 17.21 17.05 -10.36
N GLU A 45 16.37 16.68 -9.38
CA GLU A 45 16.83 15.90 -8.25
C GLU A 45 17.16 14.46 -8.66
N GLY A 46 18.29 13.92 -8.21
CA GLY A 46 18.80 12.63 -8.68
C GLY A 46 17.92 11.40 -8.39
N HIS A 47 16.89 11.54 -7.54
CA HIS A 47 15.91 10.50 -7.20
C HIS A 47 14.61 10.62 -8.00
N ILE A 48 14.48 11.67 -8.84
CA ILE A 48 13.34 11.89 -9.71
C ILE A 48 13.74 11.47 -11.11
N LYS A 49 12.96 10.57 -11.70
CA LYS A 49 13.20 10.10 -13.06
C LYS A 49 12.14 10.69 -13.97
N THR A 50 12.58 11.55 -14.88
CA THR A 50 11.81 12.02 -16.03
C THR A 50 12.10 11.11 -17.22
N TYR A 51 11.05 10.77 -17.96
CA TYR A 51 11.17 9.88 -19.12
C TYR A 51 11.10 10.69 -20.42
N SER A 52 11.76 10.21 -21.46
CA SER A 52 11.78 10.87 -22.77
C SER A 52 10.39 11.02 -23.42
N HIS A 53 9.43 10.18 -23.03
CA HIS A 53 8.04 10.30 -23.49
C HIS A 53 7.27 11.44 -22.78
N GLY A 54 7.75 11.96 -21.64
CA GLY A 54 7.18 13.10 -20.91
C GLY A 54 5.71 12.90 -20.53
N MET A 55 5.36 11.71 -20.04
CA MET A 55 3.97 11.37 -19.68
C MET A 55 3.76 11.31 -18.16
N PHE A 56 4.78 10.86 -17.42
CA PHE A 56 4.77 10.74 -15.98
C PHE A 56 6.20 10.88 -15.46
N GLN A 57 6.32 11.16 -14.17
CA GLN A 57 7.59 11.14 -13.44
C GLN A 57 7.54 10.06 -12.37
N SER A 58 8.67 9.40 -12.13
CA SER A 58 8.81 8.41 -11.05
C SER A 58 9.65 8.98 -9.91
N VAL A 59 9.20 8.78 -8.67
CA VAL A 59 9.91 9.16 -7.44
C VAL A 59 10.55 7.92 -6.82
N TYR A 60 11.82 8.01 -6.46
CA TYR A 60 12.60 6.97 -5.80
C TYR A 60 13.06 7.40 -4.40
N ASP A 61 13.35 6.43 -3.52
CA ASP A 61 13.89 6.68 -2.17
C ASP A 61 15.36 7.14 -2.18
N TYR A 62 16.11 6.70 -3.19
CA TYR A 62 17.50 7.04 -3.47
C TYR A 62 17.66 7.52 -4.91
N PRO A 63 18.83 8.09 -5.28
CA PRO A 63 19.10 8.43 -6.66
C PRO A 63 18.81 7.26 -7.61
N TYR A 64 18.01 7.47 -8.66
CA TYR A 64 17.41 6.39 -9.46
C TYR A 64 18.43 5.52 -10.24
N LEU A 65 19.68 5.98 -10.35
CA LEU A 65 20.80 5.22 -10.92
C LEU A 65 21.47 4.28 -9.91
N SER A 66 21.14 4.41 -8.63
CA SER A 66 21.65 3.53 -7.57
C SER A 66 20.98 2.16 -7.66
N SER A 67 21.76 1.11 -7.44
CA SER A 67 21.24 -0.27 -7.37
C SER A 67 20.31 -0.51 -6.18
N SER A 68 20.36 0.37 -5.18
CA SER A 68 19.53 0.28 -3.96
C SER A 68 18.28 1.17 -4.04
N ALA A 69 18.04 1.86 -5.16
CA ALA A 69 16.88 2.74 -5.31
C ALA A 69 15.61 1.93 -5.54
N ASN A 70 14.64 2.10 -4.64
CA ASN A 70 13.30 1.55 -4.77
C ASN A 70 12.37 2.61 -5.34
N HIS A 71 11.54 2.19 -6.28
CA HIS A 71 10.46 3.02 -6.80
C HIS A 71 9.38 3.20 -5.74
N ILE A 72 8.99 4.45 -5.48
CA ILE A 72 7.97 4.78 -4.47
C ILE A 72 6.62 5.00 -5.13
N PHE A 73 6.53 5.95 -6.06
CA PHE A 73 5.30 6.21 -6.80
C PHE A 73 5.58 6.96 -8.10
N ASP A 74 4.59 6.90 -9.00
CA ASP A 74 4.56 7.72 -10.22
C ASP A 74 3.55 8.84 -10.08
N ILE A 75 3.87 10.00 -10.65
CA ILE A 75 2.99 11.16 -10.73
C ILE A 75 2.70 11.46 -12.19
N THR A 76 1.44 11.68 -12.50
CA THR A 76 1.03 12.25 -13.79
C THR A 76 -0.22 13.13 -13.63
N ALA A 77 -0.52 13.90 -14.66
CA ALA A 77 -1.73 14.71 -14.74
C ALA A 77 -2.44 14.44 -16.06
N GLY A 78 -3.77 14.44 -16.01
CA GLY A 78 -4.63 14.20 -17.16
C GLY A 78 -5.90 15.05 -17.12
N ILE A 79 -6.49 15.25 -18.30
CA ILE A 79 -7.74 15.97 -18.48
C ILE A 79 -8.72 15.13 -19.29
N ALA A 80 -9.98 15.13 -18.90
CA ALA A 80 -11.06 14.60 -19.71
C ALA A 80 -11.21 15.42 -21.00
N ASP A 81 -11.64 14.79 -22.08
CA ASP A 81 -11.97 15.47 -23.34
C ASP A 81 -13.07 16.52 -23.18
N SER A 82 -14.01 16.28 -22.27
CA SER A 82 -15.14 17.15 -21.90
C SER A 82 -14.80 18.26 -20.90
N SER A 83 -13.51 18.42 -20.54
CA SER A 83 -13.00 19.56 -19.76
C SER A 83 -12.94 20.81 -20.64
N ALA A 84 -13.22 22.00 -20.07
CA ALA A 84 -12.98 23.26 -20.77
C ALA A 84 -11.48 23.50 -21.06
N LEU A 85 -10.58 22.90 -20.26
CA LEU A 85 -9.14 23.01 -20.44
C LEU A 85 -8.63 22.15 -21.60
N SER A 86 -9.36 21.11 -22.01
CA SER A 86 -8.96 20.25 -23.14
C SER A 86 -8.86 21.06 -24.44
N SER A 87 -9.81 21.96 -24.68
CA SER A 87 -9.83 22.85 -25.84
C SER A 87 -8.79 23.98 -25.78
N SER A 88 -8.34 24.33 -24.58
CA SER A 88 -7.38 25.41 -24.34
C SER A 88 -5.94 24.91 -24.19
N THR A 89 -5.73 23.59 -24.14
CA THR A 89 -4.40 23.00 -23.98
C THR A 89 -3.63 23.04 -25.29
N THR A 90 -2.46 23.66 -25.26
CA THR A 90 -1.56 23.85 -26.41
C THR A 90 -0.34 22.93 -26.38
N SER A 91 -0.04 22.30 -25.22
CA SER A 91 1.09 21.39 -25.04
C SER A 91 0.64 19.99 -24.63
N GLN A 92 1.11 18.97 -25.36
CA GLN A 92 0.89 17.54 -25.05
C GLN A 92 -0.60 17.13 -24.90
N THR A 93 -1.54 17.84 -25.53
CA THR A 93 -2.99 17.64 -25.36
C THR A 93 -3.44 16.19 -25.55
N SER A 94 -3.04 15.55 -26.65
CA SER A 94 -3.39 14.15 -26.92
C SER A 94 -2.85 13.19 -25.85
N LYS A 95 -1.65 13.45 -25.30
CA LYS A 95 -1.08 12.61 -24.23
C LYS A 95 -1.89 12.75 -22.94
N LYS A 96 -2.25 13.98 -22.56
CA LYS A 96 -3.02 14.27 -21.34
C LYS A 96 -4.40 13.65 -21.36
N ILE A 97 -5.09 13.73 -22.50
CA ILE A 97 -6.40 13.09 -22.70
C ILE A 97 -6.26 11.56 -22.66
N ASN A 98 -5.25 11.01 -23.34
CA ASN A 98 -5.01 9.55 -23.33
C ASN A 98 -4.68 9.02 -21.93
N ILE A 99 -3.88 9.76 -21.14
CA ILE A 99 -3.57 9.39 -19.75
C ILE A 99 -4.83 9.35 -18.91
N TYR A 100 -5.66 10.40 -18.98
CA TYR A 100 -6.92 10.43 -18.25
C TYR A 100 -7.82 9.25 -18.65
N ASN A 101 -7.99 9.02 -19.96
CA ASN A 101 -8.83 7.93 -20.46
C ASN A 101 -8.30 6.55 -20.07
N GLN A 102 -6.98 6.34 -20.09
CA GLN A 102 -6.37 5.09 -19.68
C GLN A 102 -6.57 4.84 -18.18
N MET A 103 -6.36 5.86 -17.34
CA MET A 103 -6.60 5.73 -15.89
C MET A 103 -8.09 5.47 -15.60
N ALA A 104 -8.98 6.22 -16.26
CA ALA A 104 -10.42 6.03 -16.12
C ALA A 104 -10.87 4.64 -16.58
N GLN A 105 -10.32 4.11 -17.68
CA GLN A 105 -10.64 2.78 -18.17
C GLN A 105 -10.18 1.68 -17.21
N VAL A 106 -8.96 1.79 -16.66
CA VAL A 106 -8.42 0.79 -15.72
C VAL A 106 -9.16 0.83 -14.39
N LEU A 107 -9.52 2.03 -13.91
CA LEU A 107 -10.04 2.22 -12.55
C LEU A 107 -11.58 2.25 -12.48
N MET A 108 -12.28 2.81 -13.46
CA MET A 108 -13.74 2.96 -13.45
C MET A 108 -14.43 2.08 -14.49
N GLY A 109 -13.71 1.62 -15.51
CA GLY A 109 -14.24 0.80 -16.59
C GLY A 109 -15.09 1.58 -17.58
N TYR A 110 -16.14 0.93 -18.09
CA TYR A 110 -17.04 1.47 -19.11
C TYR A 110 -18.43 1.73 -18.55
N ASP A 111 -19.14 2.66 -19.18
CA ASP A 111 -20.56 2.89 -18.93
C ASP A 111 -21.47 1.94 -19.74
N GLU A 112 -22.79 2.07 -19.56
CA GLU A 112 -23.80 1.24 -20.25
C GLU A 112 -23.78 1.42 -21.78
N THR A 113 -23.21 2.52 -22.28
CA THR A 113 -23.08 2.82 -23.71
C THR A 113 -21.76 2.31 -24.31
N GLY A 114 -20.86 1.78 -23.48
CA GLY A 114 -19.51 1.35 -23.90
C GLY A 114 -18.49 2.49 -23.96
N SER A 115 -18.82 3.68 -23.46
CA SER A 115 -17.89 4.81 -23.33
C SER A 115 -17.08 4.69 -22.05
N VAL A 116 -15.88 5.27 -22.02
CA VAL A 116 -15.04 5.28 -20.81
C VAL A 116 -15.73 6.10 -19.73
N ARG A 117 -15.86 5.52 -18.54
CA ARG A 117 -16.53 6.18 -17.42
C ARG A 117 -15.59 7.17 -16.74
N LEU A 118 -16.00 8.43 -16.66
CA LEU A 118 -15.29 9.48 -15.92
C LEU A 118 -15.35 9.21 -14.41
N PHE A 119 -14.42 9.79 -13.65
CA PHE A 119 -14.40 9.68 -12.20
C PHE A 119 -15.53 10.49 -11.56
N ASP A 120 -16.36 9.83 -10.74
CA ASP A 120 -17.39 10.47 -9.93
C ASP A 120 -16.79 11.03 -8.64
N GLU A 121 -16.97 12.32 -8.38
CA GLU A 121 -16.42 12.99 -7.19
C GLU A 121 -16.90 12.37 -5.88
N ASP A 122 -18.15 11.88 -5.86
CA ASP A 122 -18.76 11.23 -4.72
C ASP A 122 -18.73 9.69 -4.77
N GLY A 123 -18.14 9.13 -5.82
CA GLY A 123 -18.10 7.69 -6.08
C GLY A 123 -19.44 7.07 -6.50
N ASP A 124 -20.53 7.85 -6.57
CA ASP A 124 -21.85 7.35 -6.96
C ASP A 124 -22.04 7.40 -8.47
N ILE A 125 -21.83 6.24 -9.08
CA ILE A 125 -21.93 6.03 -10.52
C ILE A 125 -23.37 6.15 -11.05
N ILE A 126 -24.39 6.00 -10.19
CA ILE A 126 -25.80 5.89 -10.59
C ILE A 126 -26.49 7.25 -10.57
N ALA A 127 -26.14 8.12 -9.62
CA ALA A 127 -26.84 9.39 -9.40
C ALA A 127 -26.48 10.51 -10.39
N GLY A 128 -25.46 10.34 -11.23
CA GLY A 128 -25.08 11.32 -12.26
C GLY A 128 -24.46 12.61 -11.69
N GLY A 129 -23.66 12.50 -10.63
CA GLY A 129 -23.05 13.61 -9.91
C GLY A 129 -21.90 14.32 -10.66
N THR A 130 -21.23 15.22 -9.93
CA THR A 130 -20.06 15.96 -10.42
C THR A 130 -18.94 14.99 -10.81
N LYS A 131 -18.36 15.19 -12.00
CA LYS A 131 -17.24 14.39 -12.50
C LYS A 131 -15.92 15.12 -12.29
N LEU A 132 -14.90 14.41 -11.85
CA LEU A 132 -13.53 14.92 -11.76
C LEU A 132 -12.90 14.86 -13.16
N LYS A 133 -12.87 16.00 -13.85
CA LYS A 133 -12.36 16.09 -15.24
C LYS A 133 -10.87 16.44 -15.30
N GLU A 134 -10.39 17.16 -14.29
CA GLU A 134 -9.00 17.58 -14.13
C GLU A 134 -8.39 16.83 -12.96
N CYS A 135 -7.45 15.92 -13.23
CA CYS A 135 -6.92 15.02 -12.19
C CYS A 135 -5.40 14.91 -12.24
N TYR A 136 -4.81 14.91 -11.04
CA TYR A 136 -3.52 14.29 -10.78
C TYR A 136 -3.73 12.82 -10.43
N PHE A 137 -2.80 11.99 -10.88
CA PHE A 137 -2.76 10.57 -10.58
C PHE A 137 -1.45 10.28 -9.87
N VAL A 138 -1.57 9.67 -8.70
CA VAL A 138 -0.43 9.18 -7.90
C VAL A 138 -0.54 7.67 -7.80
N ASN A 139 0.36 6.97 -8.48
CA ASN A 139 0.37 5.52 -8.54
C ASN A 139 1.46 4.98 -7.61
N PHE A 140 1.07 4.37 -6.50
CA PHE A 140 2.00 3.82 -5.52
C PHE A 140 2.59 2.49 -6.00
N ALA A 141 3.89 2.32 -5.78
CA ALA A 141 4.57 1.07 -6.10
C ALA A 141 4.08 -0.06 -5.17
N ARG A 142 3.90 -1.25 -5.74
CA ARG A 142 3.43 -2.44 -5.01
C ARG A 142 4.34 -2.84 -3.83
N ILE A 143 5.61 -2.45 -3.85
CA ILE A 143 6.52 -2.70 -2.72
C ILE A 143 6.05 -2.01 -1.43
N LEU A 144 5.37 -0.86 -1.55
CA LEU A 144 4.83 -0.08 -0.44
C LEU A 144 3.42 -0.52 -0.07
N THR A 145 2.53 -0.64 -1.06
CA THR A 145 1.12 -0.98 -0.82
C THR A 145 0.90 -2.46 -0.53
N LYS A 146 1.86 -3.34 -0.91
CA LYS A 146 1.78 -4.80 -0.76
C LYS A 146 0.56 -5.38 -1.48
N ASP A 147 -0.48 -5.74 -0.72
CA ASP A 147 -1.75 -6.25 -1.24
C ASP A 147 -2.79 -5.14 -1.37
N GLU A 148 -2.88 -4.22 -0.40
CA GLU A 148 -3.74 -3.04 -0.48
C GLU A 148 -3.34 -1.94 0.50
N ILE A 149 -3.79 -0.71 0.24
CA ILE A 149 -3.77 0.38 1.22
C ILE A 149 -4.88 0.15 2.24
N LYS A 150 -4.55 0.19 3.53
CA LYS A 150 -5.53 0.05 4.60
C LYS A 150 -6.51 1.23 4.58
N LYS A 151 -7.80 0.91 4.45
CA LYS A 151 -8.91 1.87 4.50
C LYS A 151 -8.83 2.75 5.74
N GLY A 152 -9.07 4.04 5.56
CA GLY A 152 -9.10 5.06 6.62
C GLY A 152 -7.73 5.51 7.13
N THR A 153 -6.63 5.00 6.57
CA THR A 153 -5.27 5.38 7.02
C THR A 153 -4.53 6.32 6.08
N PHE A 154 -5.07 6.53 4.88
CA PHE A 154 -4.45 7.40 3.90
C PHE A 154 -4.58 8.87 4.31
N GLU A 155 -3.45 9.55 4.41
CA GLU A 155 -3.35 10.98 4.59
C GLU A 155 -2.29 11.57 3.66
N MET A 156 -2.64 12.66 2.98
CA MET A 156 -1.73 13.44 2.17
C MET A 156 -1.87 14.92 2.54
N GLU A 157 -0.77 15.57 2.89
CA GLU A 157 -0.75 17.02 3.15
C GLU A 157 -0.13 17.78 1.98
N LEU A 158 -0.83 18.82 1.53
CA LEU A 158 -0.42 19.69 0.44
C LEU A 158 -0.31 21.14 0.92
N GLY A 159 0.73 21.83 0.48
CA GLY A 159 0.93 23.26 0.65
C GLY A 159 0.07 24.06 -0.33
N THR A 160 -0.65 25.06 0.19
CA THR A 160 -1.59 25.89 -0.59
C THR A 160 -1.28 27.38 -0.54
N ALA A 161 -0.05 27.75 -0.14
CA ALA A 161 0.37 29.15 -0.17
C ALA A 161 0.32 29.70 -1.61
N ASP A 162 -0.29 30.88 -1.79
CA ASP A 162 -0.52 31.54 -3.08
C ASP A 162 0.76 31.63 -3.94
N ALA A 163 1.78 32.33 -3.41
CA ALA A 163 2.99 32.59 -4.15
C ALA A 163 3.76 31.29 -4.44
N PHE A 164 4.36 31.21 -5.62
CA PHE A 164 5.34 30.18 -5.92
C PHE A 164 6.59 30.40 -5.05
N ALA A 165 6.93 29.39 -4.25
CA ALA A 165 8.18 29.35 -3.50
C ALA A 165 8.76 27.92 -3.49
N HIS A 166 9.83 27.73 -2.73
CA HIS A 166 10.43 26.42 -2.45
C HIS A 166 10.54 26.23 -0.93
N GLY A 167 10.57 24.97 -0.49
CA GLY A 167 10.75 24.62 0.92
C GLY A 167 9.64 25.15 1.83
N ASP A 168 9.99 25.55 3.05
CA ASP A 168 9.05 25.88 4.12
C ASP A 168 8.03 26.98 3.77
N ALA A 169 8.37 27.88 2.84
CA ALA A 169 7.48 28.95 2.39
C ALA A 169 6.20 28.41 1.70
N ASN A 170 6.28 27.25 1.02
CA ASN A 170 5.11 26.62 0.42
C ASN A 170 4.15 26.02 1.46
N PHE A 171 4.65 25.77 2.66
CA PHE A 171 3.98 24.97 3.70
C PHE A 171 3.44 25.81 4.86
N ALA A 172 3.46 27.14 4.75
CA ALA A 172 2.84 28.03 5.73
C ALA A 172 1.32 27.81 5.85
N GLU A 173 0.68 27.50 4.71
CA GLU A 173 -0.73 27.15 4.59
C GLU A 173 -0.85 25.75 4.00
N ARG A 174 -1.63 24.88 4.64
CA ARG A 174 -1.73 23.47 4.23
C ARG A 174 -3.16 22.96 4.32
N ILE A 175 -3.48 22.10 3.36
CA ILE A 175 -4.66 21.23 3.40
C ILE A 175 -4.20 19.79 3.65
N LYS A 176 -5.05 19.02 4.32
CA LYS A 176 -4.90 17.58 4.49
C LYS A 176 -6.02 16.88 3.74
N ILE A 177 -5.64 15.99 2.84
CA ILE A 177 -6.50 15.06 2.14
C ILE A 177 -6.49 13.75 2.92
N THR A 178 -7.65 13.29 3.37
CA THR A 178 -7.78 12.04 4.13
C THR A 178 -8.83 11.12 3.52
N ASP A 179 -8.63 9.82 3.70
CA ASP A 179 -9.73 8.85 3.57
C ASP A 179 -10.61 8.91 4.82
N PHE A 180 -11.45 9.96 4.89
CA PHE A 180 -12.31 10.21 6.06
C PHE A 180 -13.41 9.16 6.21
N SER A 181 -13.89 8.59 5.09
CA SER A 181 -14.96 7.58 5.10
C SER A 181 -14.48 6.21 5.56
N GLY A 182 -13.21 5.90 5.34
CA GLY A 182 -12.55 4.73 5.90
C GLY A 182 -13.26 3.42 5.55
N SER A 183 -13.43 2.55 6.56
CA SER A 183 -14.06 1.23 6.36
C SER A 183 -15.57 1.28 6.11
N ASP A 184 -16.23 2.42 6.34
CA ASP A 184 -17.70 2.48 6.38
C ASP A 184 -18.30 3.17 5.14
N GLY A 185 -17.45 3.81 4.32
CA GLY A 185 -17.88 4.50 3.09
C GLY A 185 -16.95 4.22 1.91
N TYR A 186 -16.85 2.94 1.54
CA TYR A 186 -16.16 2.48 0.33
C TYR A 186 -17.15 1.91 -0.69
N PHE A 187 -16.73 1.89 -1.94
CA PHE A 187 -17.49 1.42 -3.09
C PHE A 187 -16.82 0.17 -3.69
N VAL A 188 -17.64 -0.72 -4.27
CA VAL A 188 -17.24 -2.05 -4.78
C VAL A 188 -17.52 -2.22 -6.29
N ASN A 189 -17.93 -1.16 -6.95
CA ASN A 189 -18.41 -1.11 -8.33
C ASN A 189 -17.31 -0.74 -9.34
N SER A 190 -16.03 -0.90 -8.96
CA SER A 190 -14.88 -0.67 -9.82
C SER A 190 -14.23 -2.00 -10.26
N PRO A 191 -13.73 -2.11 -11.50
CA PRO A 191 -12.93 -3.25 -11.95
C PRO A 191 -11.56 -3.35 -11.25
N ALA A 192 -11.07 -2.26 -10.66
CA ALA A 192 -9.78 -2.17 -9.99
C ALA A 192 -9.86 -2.51 -8.48
N GLY A 193 -11.00 -3.00 -8.02
CA GLY A 193 -11.25 -3.36 -6.63
C GLY A 193 -12.12 -2.32 -5.91
N GLU A 194 -11.89 -2.19 -4.62
CA GLU A 194 -12.62 -1.29 -3.76
C GLU A 194 -11.97 0.10 -3.78
N TYR A 195 -12.78 1.14 -3.66
CA TYR A 195 -12.29 2.51 -3.60
C TYR A 195 -13.07 3.37 -2.63
N GLY A 196 -12.43 4.41 -2.10
CA GLY A 196 -13.01 5.39 -1.19
C GLY A 196 -12.92 6.80 -1.76
N VAL A 197 -13.74 7.70 -1.22
CA VAL A 197 -13.69 9.13 -1.54
C VAL A 197 -12.69 9.83 -0.63
N LEU A 198 -11.82 10.64 -1.22
CA LEU A 198 -10.85 11.46 -0.51
C LEU A 198 -11.45 12.82 -0.16
N PHE A 199 -11.23 13.25 1.08
CA PHE A 199 -11.76 14.51 1.60
C PHE A 199 -10.64 15.46 2.00
N ALA A 200 -10.72 16.72 1.58
CA ALA A 200 -9.82 17.78 2.02
C ALA A 200 -10.38 18.54 3.21
N THR A 201 -9.52 18.81 4.18
CA THR A 201 -9.74 19.73 5.30
C THR A 201 -8.51 20.62 5.51
N ALA A 202 -8.64 21.75 6.23
CA ALA A 202 -7.49 22.59 6.55
C ALA A 202 -6.60 21.92 7.61
N SER A 203 -5.28 21.92 7.40
CA SER A 203 -4.30 21.35 8.34
C SER A 203 -3.46 22.43 9.03
N ALA A 204 -3.04 23.46 8.29
CA ALA A 204 -2.25 24.56 8.84
C ALA A 204 -2.61 25.90 8.17
N GLY A 205 -2.56 26.97 8.95
CA GLY A 205 -3.00 28.30 8.53
C GLY A 205 -4.47 28.58 8.88
N ALA A 206 -4.88 29.84 8.74
CA ALA A 206 -6.22 30.30 9.11
C ALA A 206 -7.06 30.63 7.87
N ASN A 207 -8.32 30.19 7.86
CA ASN A 207 -9.30 30.43 6.79
C ASN A 207 -8.81 29.96 5.41
N ILE A 208 -8.20 28.78 5.34
CA ILE A 208 -7.62 28.24 4.10
C ILE A 208 -8.70 27.78 3.12
N LEU A 209 -9.74 27.11 3.63
CA LEU A 209 -10.84 26.61 2.80
C LEU A 209 -11.95 27.64 2.65
N ALA A 210 -12.68 27.58 1.54
CA ALA A 210 -13.81 28.46 1.24
C ALA A 210 -14.92 28.38 2.30
N ALA A 211 -15.07 27.22 2.93
CA ALA A 211 -15.92 27.00 4.09
C ALA A 211 -15.27 25.95 5.00
N ASN A 212 -15.57 26.00 6.31
CA ASN A 212 -15.03 25.07 7.28
C ASN A 212 -15.76 23.72 7.22
N GLN A 213 -15.48 22.92 6.19
CA GLN A 213 -16.09 21.62 5.94
C GLN A 213 -15.11 20.68 5.21
N TYR A 214 -15.48 19.41 5.11
CA TYR A 214 -14.79 18.41 4.30
C TYR A 214 -15.25 18.52 2.84
N TYR A 215 -14.31 18.82 1.94
CA TYR A 215 -14.55 18.84 0.49
C TYR A 215 -14.17 17.50 -0.11
N LYS A 216 -15.00 16.95 -1.00
CA LYS A 216 -14.63 15.80 -1.81
C LYS A 216 -13.62 16.27 -2.85
N VAL A 217 -12.46 15.61 -2.93
CA VAL A 217 -11.34 16.08 -3.76
C VAL A 217 -10.65 14.97 -4.54
N GLY A 218 -11.18 13.75 -4.51
CA GLY A 218 -10.51 12.64 -5.15
C GLY A 218 -11.07 11.28 -4.78
N LEU A 219 -10.44 10.26 -5.33
CA LEU A 219 -10.75 8.85 -5.10
C LEU A 219 -9.47 8.08 -4.80
N LEU A 220 -9.55 7.10 -3.92
CA LEU A 220 -8.44 6.20 -3.58
C LEU A 220 -8.84 4.76 -3.87
N PHE A 221 -8.11 4.10 -4.76
CA PHE A 221 -8.29 2.69 -5.11
C PHE A 221 -7.34 1.84 -4.27
N TYR A 222 -7.89 1.08 -3.32
CA TYR A 222 -7.10 0.45 -2.24
C TYR A 222 -6.18 -0.65 -2.77
N GLN A 223 -6.71 -1.59 -3.57
CA GLN A 223 -5.94 -2.72 -4.11
C GLN A 223 -5.06 -2.30 -5.28
N ALA A 224 -5.52 -1.35 -6.10
CA ALA A 224 -4.72 -0.83 -7.21
C ALA A 224 -3.57 0.07 -6.74
N GLY A 225 -3.66 0.64 -5.54
CA GLY A 225 -2.66 1.58 -5.02
C GLY A 225 -2.61 2.88 -5.82
N VAL A 226 -3.77 3.40 -6.25
CA VAL A 226 -3.86 4.64 -7.05
C VAL A 226 -4.70 5.68 -6.33
N ALA A 227 -4.13 6.87 -6.13
CA ALA A 227 -4.87 8.05 -5.69
C ALA A 227 -5.14 8.97 -6.88
N VAL A 228 -6.41 9.27 -7.10
CA VAL A 228 -6.89 10.27 -8.07
C VAL A 228 -7.23 11.53 -7.29
N ILE A 229 -6.54 12.63 -7.58
CA ILE A 229 -6.69 13.90 -6.85
C ILE A 229 -7.17 14.95 -7.85
N SER A 230 -8.24 15.67 -7.52
CA SER A 230 -8.77 16.74 -8.35
C SER A 230 -7.81 17.92 -8.43
N GLY A 231 -7.71 18.55 -9.61
CA GLY A 231 -7.01 19.82 -9.77
C GLY A 231 -7.59 20.98 -8.96
N SER A 232 -8.85 20.86 -8.49
CA SER A 232 -9.55 21.87 -7.70
C SER A 232 -8.87 22.16 -6.35
N VAL A 233 -8.02 21.26 -5.85
CA VAL A 233 -7.31 21.40 -4.57
C VAL A 233 -6.34 22.58 -4.53
N PHE A 234 -5.89 23.06 -5.70
CA PHE A 234 -4.99 24.20 -5.83
C PHE A 234 -5.67 25.48 -6.31
N SER A 235 -7.00 25.45 -6.47
CA SER A 235 -7.77 26.61 -6.95
C SER A 235 -8.62 27.21 -5.84
N ASP A 236 -8.82 28.52 -5.89
CA ASP A 236 -9.74 29.20 -5.00
C ASP A 236 -11.20 29.05 -5.43
N SER A 237 -12.14 29.38 -4.54
CA SER A 237 -13.56 29.24 -4.81
C SER A 237 -14.10 30.17 -5.90
N GLY A 238 -13.39 31.24 -6.24
CA GLY A 238 -13.72 32.08 -7.40
C GLY A 238 -13.40 31.38 -8.72
N ASP A 239 -12.34 30.57 -8.74
CA ASP A 239 -11.89 29.76 -9.88
C ASP A 239 -12.46 28.32 -9.86
N GLY A 240 -13.44 28.04 -9.00
CA GLY A 240 -14.10 26.73 -8.93
C GLY A 240 -13.36 25.67 -8.10
N GLY A 241 -12.41 26.08 -7.27
CA GLY A 241 -11.73 25.22 -6.31
C GLY A 241 -12.25 25.32 -4.87
N ILE A 242 -11.43 24.85 -3.93
CA ILE A 242 -11.79 24.70 -2.51
C ILE A 242 -11.11 25.73 -1.60
N ILE A 243 -10.10 26.44 -2.11
CA ILE A 243 -9.35 27.43 -1.34
C ILE A 243 -10.20 28.69 -1.17
N ASN A 244 -10.07 29.37 -0.04
CA ASN A 244 -10.76 30.64 0.20
C ASN A 244 -10.27 31.69 -0.80
N THR A 245 -11.18 32.43 -1.44
CA THR A 245 -10.82 33.50 -2.39
C THR A 245 -9.86 34.55 -1.80
N SER A 246 -9.86 34.78 -0.49
CA SER A 246 -8.90 35.69 0.16
C SER A 246 -7.44 35.18 0.17
N LYS A 247 -7.24 33.89 -0.10
CA LYS A 247 -5.93 33.24 -0.20
C LYS A 247 -5.43 33.12 -1.63
N GLY A 248 -6.30 33.22 -2.63
CA GLY A 248 -5.95 33.11 -4.05
C GLY A 248 -5.68 31.68 -4.52
N THR A 249 -5.78 31.48 -5.83
CA THR A 249 -5.39 30.24 -6.52
C THR A 249 -3.87 30.10 -6.54
N VAL A 250 -3.36 28.91 -6.18
CA VAL A 250 -1.92 28.66 -6.00
C VAL A 250 -1.14 28.90 -7.28
N THR A 251 -0.07 29.66 -7.22
CA THR A 251 0.82 29.91 -8.36
C THR A 251 1.82 28.77 -8.54
N PHE A 252 1.93 28.29 -9.79
CA PHE A 252 2.74 27.14 -10.20
C PHE A 252 3.90 27.49 -11.13
N SER A 253 4.14 28.78 -11.36
CA SER A 253 5.26 29.26 -12.16
C SER A 253 6.05 30.32 -11.39
N PRO A 254 7.40 30.22 -11.35
CA PRO A 254 8.25 31.26 -10.77
C PRO A 254 8.30 32.54 -11.62
N THR A 255 7.90 32.48 -12.90
CA THR A 255 8.09 33.57 -13.87
C THR A 255 6.79 34.19 -14.36
N ASN A 256 5.67 33.48 -14.23
CA ASN A 256 4.37 33.94 -14.68
C ASN A 256 3.31 33.73 -13.60
N ALA A 257 2.94 34.81 -12.91
CA ALA A 257 1.91 34.79 -11.87
C ALA A 257 0.50 34.44 -12.39
N SER A 258 0.30 34.37 -13.71
CA SER A 258 -0.98 33.95 -14.31
C SER A 258 -1.11 32.44 -14.47
N ASP A 259 -0.01 31.68 -14.30
CA ASP A 259 -0.03 30.22 -14.35
C ASP A 259 -0.39 29.68 -12.97
N THR A 260 -1.69 29.67 -12.68
CA THR A 260 -2.24 29.31 -11.38
C THR A 260 -3.04 28.01 -11.43
N GLY A 261 -3.02 27.27 -10.31
CA GLY A 261 -3.79 26.07 -10.07
C GLY A 261 -3.61 25.03 -11.17
N PHE A 262 -4.69 24.30 -11.49
CA PHE A 262 -4.63 23.30 -12.55
C PHE A 262 -4.59 23.92 -13.96
N ASN A 263 -4.87 25.23 -14.12
CA ASN A 263 -4.85 25.91 -15.43
C ASN A 263 -3.46 25.91 -16.07
N THR A 264 -2.40 25.82 -15.26
CA THR A 264 -1.01 25.64 -15.73
C THR A 264 -0.87 24.46 -16.69
N ILE A 265 -1.76 23.44 -16.62
CA ILE A 265 -1.73 22.30 -17.53
C ILE A 265 -1.91 22.71 -19.00
N THR A 266 -2.52 23.85 -19.30
CA THR A 266 -2.85 24.23 -20.68
C THR A 266 -1.60 24.50 -21.52
N ALA A 267 -0.59 25.18 -20.96
CA ALA A 267 0.64 25.55 -21.66
C ALA A 267 1.88 24.77 -21.21
N SER A 268 1.80 23.99 -20.13
CA SER A 268 2.95 23.25 -19.57
C SER A 268 3.01 21.78 -20.02
N THR A 269 4.13 21.11 -19.74
CA THR A 269 4.28 19.65 -19.93
C THR A 269 3.83 18.89 -18.69
N ASN A 270 3.56 17.59 -18.82
CA ASN A 270 3.24 16.75 -17.66
C ASN A 270 4.38 16.66 -16.64
N ASP A 271 5.62 16.81 -17.07
CA ASP A 271 6.77 16.87 -16.17
C ASP A 271 6.67 18.10 -15.24
N VAL A 272 6.35 19.28 -15.79
CA VAL A 272 6.14 20.50 -15.00
C VAL A 272 4.96 20.35 -14.03
N MET A 273 3.88 19.70 -14.45
CA MET A 273 2.74 19.44 -13.57
C MET A 273 3.10 18.51 -12.40
N ALA A 274 3.91 17.49 -12.65
CA ALA A 274 4.41 16.59 -11.61
C ALA A 274 5.38 17.33 -10.66
N ASP A 275 6.30 18.12 -11.21
CA ASP A 275 7.23 18.96 -10.43
C ASP A 275 6.48 19.93 -9.50
N ASN A 276 5.42 20.57 -10.00
CA ASN A 276 4.59 21.47 -9.21
C ASN A 276 3.84 20.76 -8.09
N LEU A 277 3.28 19.58 -8.36
CA LEU A 277 2.64 18.77 -7.32
C LEU A 277 3.66 18.36 -6.24
N ARG A 278 4.87 17.93 -6.64
CA ARG A 278 5.94 17.54 -5.70
C ARG A 278 6.39 18.69 -4.82
N ASN A 279 6.58 19.89 -5.40
CA ASN A 279 6.96 21.10 -4.67
C ASN A 279 5.93 21.50 -3.60
N ARG A 280 4.67 21.08 -3.76
CA ARG A 280 3.58 21.32 -2.82
C ARG A 280 3.28 20.12 -1.92
N LEU A 281 3.92 18.97 -2.09
CA LEU A 281 3.67 17.81 -1.23
C LEU A 281 4.48 17.91 0.06
N TYR A 282 3.78 18.05 1.19
CA TYR A 282 4.42 18.15 2.51
C TYR A 282 4.63 16.79 3.15
N ASN A 283 3.62 15.95 3.14
CA ASN A 283 3.68 14.62 3.73
C ASN A 283 2.68 13.69 3.04
N LEU A 284 3.03 12.42 2.95
CA LEU A 284 2.15 11.35 2.51
C LEU A 284 2.33 10.18 3.46
N GLN A 285 1.25 9.66 4.00
CA GLN A 285 1.30 8.50 4.89
C GLN A 285 0.08 7.62 4.69
N PHE A 286 0.29 6.32 4.78
CA PHE A 286 -0.77 5.33 4.84
C PHE A 286 -0.25 4.07 5.52
N ASN A 287 -1.14 3.20 5.95
CA ASN A 287 -0.75 1.84 6.33
C ASN A 287 -1.03 0.91 5.18
N ASN A 288 -0.08 0.02 4.87
CA ASN A 288 -0.36 -1.08 3.96
C ASN A 288 -1.10 -2.21 4.70
N THR A 289 -1.63 -3.14 3.93
CA THR A 289 -2.12 -4.42 4.43
C THR A 289 -1.41 -5.53 3.66
N THR A 290 -0.88 -6.50 4.39
CA THR A 290 -0.42 -7.77 3.84
C THR A 290 -1.26 -8.87 4.42
N GLU A 291 -1.75 -9.74 3.55
CA GLU A 291 -2.57 -10.87 3.96
C GLU A 291 -1.72 -12.11 4.13
N LEU A 292 -1.52 -12.52 5.38
CA LEU A 292 -0.85 -13.76 5.69
C LEU A 292 -1.88 -14.88 5.83
N ASN A 293 -1.82 -15.81 4.90
CA ASN A 293 -2.59 -17.05 4.97
C ASN A 293 -1.79 -18.05 5.81
N SER A 294 -2.27 -18.30 7.03
CA SER A 294 -1.65 -19.24 7.94
C SER A 294 -2.48 -20.50 8.06
N THR A 295 -1.84 -21.65 7.94
CA THR A 295 -2.44 -22.92 8.37
C THR A 295 -1.80 -23.36 9.68
N ILE A 296 -2.63 -23.57 10.70
CA ILE A 296 -2.23 -24.05 12.01
C ILE A 296 -2.51 -25.55 12.07
N TYR A 297 -1.48 -26.32 12.40
CA TYR A 297 -1.56 -27.74 12.66
C TYR A 297 -1.43 -28.00 14.17
N PHE A 298 -2.41 -28.70 14.74
CA PHE A 298 -2.39 -29.16 16.12
C PHE A 298 -1.84 -30.58 16.17
N CYS A 299 -0.53 -30.71 16.39
CA CYS A 299 0.12 -31.99 16.54
C CYS A 299 -0.06 -32.48 17.99
N ARG A 300 -1.07 -33.30 18.21
CA ARG A 300 -1.36 -33.91 19.53
C ARG A 300 -0.58 -35.22 19.67
N ALA A 301 0.29 -35.31 20.66
CA ALA A 301 0.94 -36.54 21.10
C ALA A 301 0.27 -37.01 22.39
N ASN A 302 -0.60 -38.01 22.27
CA ASN A 302 -1.39 -38.54 23.38
C ASN A 302 -0.52 -39.35 24.36
N ASN A 303 -1.06 -39.73 25.51
CA ASN A 303 -0.35 -40.52 26.53
C ASN A 303 0.38 -41.75 25.97
N THR A 304 -0.21 -42.47 25.02
CA THR A 304 0.33 -43.74 24.49
C THR A 304 1.24 -43.58 23.27
N GLU A 305 1.42 -42.37 22.75
CA GLU A 305 2.11 -42.12 21.48
C GLU A 305 3.46 -41.42 21.68
N PHE A 306 4.42 -41.70 20.79
CA PHE A 306 5.72 -41.02 20.72
C PHE A 306 6.57 -41.07 22.00
N ASN A 307 6.35 -42.08 22.87
CA ASN A 307 7.13 -42.29 24.10
C ASN A 307 8.49 -42.99 23.88
N TYR A 308 8.86 -43.27 22.62
CA TYR A 308 10.10 -43.95 22.23
C TYR A 308 10.84 -43.16 21.16
N SER A 309 12.15 -43.41 21.01
CA SER A 309 12.99 -42.75 20.02
C SER A 309 13.46 -43.73 18.95
N SER A 310 13.52 -43.27 17.69
CA SER A 310 14.13 -44.00 16.59
C SER A 310 15.66 -43.84 16.53
N ASN A 311 16.27 -43.22 17.54
CA ASN A 311 17.73 -43.09 17.64
C ASN A 311 18.34 -44.49 17.91
N PRO A 312 19.31 -44.96 17.11
CA PRO A 312 19.97 -46.25 17.32
C PRO A 312 20.56 -46.45 18.73
N THR A 313 20.90 -45.38 19.46
CA THR A 313 21.39 -45.47 20.84
C THR A 313 20.30 -45.73 21.88
N TYR A 314 19.02 -45.76 21.48
CA TYR A 314 17.88 -46.05 22.33
C TYR A 314 17.67 -47.56 22.55
N LEU A 315 18.27 -48.39 21.69
CA LEU A 315 18.22 -49.84 21.75
C LEU A 315 19.58 -50.39 22.19
N SER A 316 19.56 -51.41 23.05
CA SER A 316 20.80 -52.11 23.45
C SER A 316 21.40 -52.84 22.24
N SER A 317 22.67 -52.57 21.93
CA SER A 317 23.40 -53.21 20.83
C SER A 317 23.98 -54.59 21.19
N SER A 318 23.68 -55.12 22.39
CA SER A 318 24.23 -56.40 22.85
C SER A 318 23.33 -57.59 22.51
N GLY A 319 23.37 -58.06 21.26
CA GLY A 319 23.21 -59.48 20.88
C GLY A 319 21.93 -60.25 21.23
N GLY A 320 20.83 -59.59 21.60
CA GLY A 320 19.50 -60.19 21.87
C GLY A 320 18.37 -59.42 21.16
N PRO A 321 17.09 -59.86 21.27
CA PRO A 321 15.95 -59.09 20.74
C PRO A 321 16.02 -57.65 21.29
N SER A 322 15.76 -56.65 20.45
CA SER A 322 16.04 -55.23 20.72
C SER A 322 15.34 -54.71 21.99
N GLU A 323 16.06 -54.71 23.12
CA GLU A 323 15.59 -54.18 24.40
C GLU A 323 15.84 -52.67 24.49
N ILE A 324 14.85 -51.92 25.00
CA ILE A 324 14.96 -50.49 25.29
C ILE A 324 15.96 -50.31 26.44
N VAL A 325 16.94 -49.43 26.28
CA VAL A 325 17.94 -49.16 27.32
C VAL A 325 17.28 -48.38 28.46
N VAL A 326 16.92 -49.08 29.53
CA VAL A 326 16.45 -48.44 30.77
C VAL A 326 17.68 -48.05 31.61
N LYS A 327 17.87 -46.74 31.83
CA LYS A 327 18.88 -46.27 32.80
C LYS A 327 18.49 -46.78 34.19
N ASP A 328 19.48 -47.31 34.91
CA ASP A 328 19.39 -47.86 36.27
C ASP A 328 18.85 -49.30 36.42
N GLY A 329 18.60 -50.03 35.32
CA GLY A 329 18.34 -51.48 35.37
C GLY A 329 17.03 -51.90 36.05
N MET A 330 16.15 -50.95 36.37
CA MET A 330 14.81 -51.20 36.88
C MET A 330 13.81 -51.17 35.72
N ALA A 331 13.25 -52.33 35.37
CA ALA A 331 12.28 -52.47 34.29
C ALA A 331 10.96 -51.69 34.52
N ASP A 332 10.72 -51.22 35.74
CA ASP A 332 9.52 -50.47 36.14
C ASP A 332 9.60 -48.95 35.84
N ASN A 333 10.73 -48.45 35.32
CA ASN A 333 10.85 -47.04 34.97
C ASN A 333 10.16 -46.73 33.64
N ASP A 334 9.27 -45.73 33.66
CA ASP A 334 8.60 -45.23 32.47
C ASP A 334 9.60 -44.76 31.40
N PRO A 335 9.40 -45.12 30.12
CA PRO A 335 10.24 -44.62 29.04
C PRO A 335 10.16 -43.09 28.93
N HIS A 336 11.28 -42.47 28.59
CA HIS A 336 11.38 -41.04 28.34
C HIS A 336 11.84 -40.80 26.90
N SER A 337 11.14 -39.91 26.22
CA SER A 337 11.55 -39.38 24.92
C SER A 337 11.57 -37.85 24.97
N TYR A 338 12.35 -37.24 24.07
CA TYR A 338 12.43 -35.79 23.96
C TYR A 338 12.08 -35.39 22.53
N ILE A 339 11.03 -34.59 22.39
CA ILE A 339 10.61 -34.06 21.10
C ILE A 339 11.43 -32.81 20.81
N THR A 340 12.15 -32.81 19.68
CA THR A 340 13.02 -31.70 19.25
C THR A 340 12.55 -31.04 17.96
N SER A 341 11.81 -31.77 17.13
CA SER A 341 11.31 -31.27 15.85
C SER A 341 10.05 -32.01 15.44
N VAL A 342 9.21 -31.34 14.64
CA VAL A 342 8.00 -31.88 14.02
C VAL A 342 8.16 -31.75 12.52
N GLY A 343 8.04 -32.85 11.78
CA GLY A 343 8.06 -32.86 10.32
C GLY A 343 6.63 -33.02 9.77
N LEU A 344 6.27 -32.19 8.80
CA LEU A 344 5.05 -32.33 8.00
C LEU A 344 5.39 -33.12 6.74
N TYR A 345 4.69 -34.22 6.50
CA TYR A 345 4.92 -35.11 5.36
C TYR A 345 3.70 -35.15 4.43
N SER A 346 3.94 -35.28 3.13
CA SER A 346 2.91 -35.53 2.11
C SER A 346 2.38 -36.97 2.20
N PRO A 347 1.25 -37.30 1.54
CA PRO A 347 0.77 -38.68 1.42
C PRO A 347 1.78 -39.65 0.79
N ASP A 348 2.70 -39.13 -0.02
CA ASP A 348 3.77 -39.90 -0.67
C ASP A 348 5.05 -40.01 0.20
N ASN A 349 4.96 -39.63 1.47
CA ASN A 349 6.07 -39.58 2.45
C ASN A 349 7.19 -38.58 2.11
N GLU A 350 6.90 -37.53 1.34
CA GLU A 350 7.85 -36.44 1.11
C GLU A 350 7.78 -35.40 2.23
N LEU A 351 8.92 -34.93 2.71
CA LEU A 351 8.99 -33.92 3.76
C LEU A 351 8.66 -32.53 3.19
N LEU A 352 7.57 -31.92 3.66
CA LEU A 352 7.09 -30.62 3.20
C LEU A 352 7.60 -29.47 4.08
N ALA A 353 7.61 -29.66 5.40
CA ALA A 353 8.04 -28.63 6.34
C ALA A 353 8.62 -29.24 7.62
N VAL A 354 9.48 -28.50 8.31
CA VAL A 354 10.04 -28.89 9.62
C VAL A 354 9.90 -27.73 10.60
N ALA A 355 9.24 -27.98 11.72
CA ALA A 355 9.24 -27.07 12.87
C ALA A 355 10.23 -27.57 13.92
N LYS A 356 10.98 -26.65 14.53
CA LYS A 356 11.88 -26.93 15.65
C LYS A 356 11.34 -26.29 16.91
N VAL A 357 11.41 -27.02 18.02
CA VAL A 357 11.11 -26.45 19.34
C VAL A 357 12.36 -25.75 19.89
N SER A 358 12.16 -24.71 20.69
CA SER A 358 13.25 -23.93 21.30
C SER A 358 14.09 -24.75 22.27
N GLU A 359 13.49 -25.76 22.90
CA GLU A 359 14.14 -26.70 23.81
C GLU A 359 13.52 -28.10 23.66
N PRO A 360 14.28 -29.18 23.94
CA PRO A 360 13.76 -30.54 23.88
C PRO A 360 12.64 -30.77 24.92
N LEU A 361 11.44 -31.10 24.45
CA LEU A 361 10.28 -31.30 25.31
C LEU A 361 10.19 -32.75 25.78
N LYS A 362 10.19 -32.97 27.10
CA LYS A 362 10.12 -34.32 27.70
C LYS A 362 8.70 -34.91 27.53
N LYS A 363 8.62 -36.12 26.97
CA LYS A 363 7.41 -36.92 26.84
C LYS A 363 7.56 -38.22 27.63
N ASN A 364 6.52 -38.59 28.38
CA ASN A 364 6.37 -39.86 29.09
C ASN A 364 4.93 -40.38 28.96
N PRO A 365 4.65 -41.64 29.32
CA PRO A 365 3.29 -42.19 29.24
C PRO A 365 2.24 -41.45 30.08
N SER A 366 2.66 -40.67 31.07
CA SER A 366 1.78 -39.95 31.99
C SER A 366 1.39 -38.54 31.51
N ASN A 367 2.01 -38.02 30.45
CA ASN A 367 1.72 -36.69 29.93
C ASN A 367 1.18 -36.69 28.50
N GLU A 368 0.34 -35.70 28.18
CA GLU A 368 -0.05 -35.37 26.80
C GLU A 368 0.65 -34.08 26.39
N LEU A 369 1.04 -34.00 25.12
CA LEU A 369 1.64 -32.79 24.57
C LEU A 369 0.89 -32.39 23.30
N THR A 370 0.48 -31.13 23.22
CA THR A 370 -0.07 -30.56 21.99
C THR A 370 0.87 -29.48 21.49
N LEU A 371 1.43 -29.68 20.29
CA LEU A 371 2.26 -28.71 19.61
C LEU A 371 1.41 -27.97 18.58
N ARG A 372 1.33 -26.65 18.72
CA ARG A 372 0.71 -25.77 17.74
C ARG A 372 1.76 -25.32 16.74
N VAL A 373 1.77 -25.91 15.55
CA VAL A 373 2.70 -25.56 14.47
C VAL A 373 1.98 -24.64 13.50
N ARG A 374 2.55 -23.47 13.22
CA ARG A 374 2.02 -22.51 12.24
C ARG A 374 2.87 -22.60 10.97
N LEU A 375 2.19 -22.75 9.83
CA LEU A 375 2.77 -22.64 8.51
C LEU A 375 2.20 -21.38 7.86
N ASP A 376 3.08 -20.41 7.59
CA ASP A 376 2.77 -19.17 6.89
C ASP A 376 3.29 -19.30 5.45
N TYR A 377 2.48 -18.94 4.45
CA TYR A 377 2.82 -19.04 3.02
C TYR A 377 2.25 -17.89 2.19
#